data_AF-A0A0D8HC31-F1
#
_entry.id   AF-A0A0D8HC31-F1
#
_cell.length_a   1.000
_cell.length_b   1.000
_cell.length_c   1.000
_cell.angle_alpha   90.00
_cell.angle_beta   90.00
_cell.angle_gamma   90.00
#
_symmetry.space_group_name_H-M   'P 1'
#
loop_
_entity.id
_entity.type
_entity.pdbx_description
1 polymer ?
#
loop_
_entity_poly.entity_id
_entity_poly.type
_entity_poly.pdbx_seq_one_letter_code
_entity_poly.pdbx_strand_id
1 'polypeptide(L)'
;MDPGLIELALAGRVHPHTVVDRTKEFEPISISWSEINKFWAQRKLEPSAYVCEISVYEACPIFRVGSQTKLVVSVKNLGDEIWPYGNWYPAIKLGYRWYTQENSATEVGFFASSFTCDVHPNTSVLQEISVVSPNMVGTYTLVIDVLHEGVAWFGMASYFQVEVI
;
A
#
# COMPACT_ATOMS: atom_id res chain seq x y z
N MET A 1 20.60 -67.54 26.27
CA MET A 1 19.61 -66.70 25.57
C MET A 1 19.77 -65.31 26.12
N ASP A 2 20.06 -64.36 25.25
CA ASP A 2 20.72 -63.07 25.54
C ASP A 2 19.86 -62.14 26.41
N PRO A 3 20.29 -61.76 27.64
CA PRO A 3 19.54 -60.93 28.58
C PRO A 3 19.50 -59.43 28.25
N GLY A 4 20.04 -58.99 27.11
CA GLY A 4 20.37 -57.58 26.85
C GLY A 4 19.30 -56.67 26.25
N LEU A 5 18.02 -57.05 26.14
CA LEU A 5 17.01 -56.27 25.39
C LEU A 5 15.74 -55.86 26.14
N ILE A 6 15.68 -56.03 27.47
CA ILE A 6 14.57 -55.53 28.33
C ILE A 6 15.12 -54.56 29.40
N GLU A 7 15.94 -53.60 28.98
CA GLU A 7 16.31 -52.40 29.77
C GLU A 7 15.96 -51.16 28.94
N LEU A 8 14.74 -51.19 28.36
CA LEU A 8 14.12 -50.02 27.73
C LEU A 8 13.34 -49.28 28.82
N ALA A 9 13.69 -48.00 29.02
CA ALA A 9 12.81 -46.94 29.53
C ALA A 9 12.84 -46.52 31.02
N LEU A 10 13.92 -46.72 31.80
CA LEU A 10 14.02 -46.13 33.16
C LEU A 10 15.26 -45.28 33.47
N ALA A 11 16.15 -45.03 32.51
CA ALA A 11 17.20 -44.01 32.66
C ALA A 11 16.73 -42.66 32.09
N GLY A 12 15.73 -42.06 32.74
CA GLY A 12 15.32 -40.69 32.45
C GLY A 12 16.49 -39.74 32.70
N ARG A 13 17.18 -39.32 31.62
CA ARG A 13 18.03 -38.13 31.66
C ARG A 13 17.12 -36.94 31.92
N VAL A 14 17.00 -36.55 33.18
CA VAL A 14 16.46 -35.26 33.57
C VAL A 14 17.46 -34.23 33.04
N HIS A 15 17.18 -33.64 31.88
CA HIS A 15 17.78 -32.37 31.55
C HIS A 15 17.44 -31.42 32.70
N PRO A 16 18.39 -30.66 33.26
CA PRO A 16 18.07 -29.67 34.26
C PRO A 16 17.12 -28.67 33.61
N HIS A 17 15.82 -28.83 33.86
CA HIS A 17 14.87 -27.78 33.65
C HIS A 17 15.31 -26.68 34.61
N THR A 18 15.84 -25.60 34.06
CA THR A 18 15.97 -24.35 34.81
C THR A 18 14.61 -24.12 35.45
N VAL A 19 14.54 -24.25 36.77
CA VAL A 19 13.37 -23.82 37.52
C VAL A 19 13.34 -22.32 37.32
N VAL A 20 12.53 -21.89 36.34
CA VAL A 20 12.21 -20.48 36.17
C VAL A 20 11.57 -20.10 37.49
N ASP A 21 12.24 -19.20 38.21
CA ASP A 21 11.70 -18.64 39.43
C ASP A 21 10.36 -17.96 39.10
N ARG A 22 9.28 -18.68 39.41
CA ARG A 22 7.89 -18.21 39.18
C ARG A 22 7.49 -17.14 40.19
N THR A 23 8.38 -16.75 41.10
CA THR A 23 8.17 -15.68 42.08
C THR A 23 8.63 -14.31 41.57
N LYS A 24 9.24 -14.22 40.37
CA LYS A 24 9.30 -12.94 39.67
C LYS A 24 7.87 -12.50 39.36
N GLU A 25 7.40 -11.51 40.12
CA GLU A 25 6.16 -10.82 39.84
C GLU A 25 6.16 -10.43 38.36
N PHE A 26 5.18 -10.93 37.64
CA PHE A 26 4.93 -10.53 36.27
C PHE A 26 4.47 -9.08 36.36
N GLU A 27 5.36 -8.13 36.14
CA GLU A 27 4.96 -6.74 35.88
C GLU A 27 4.43 -6.71 34.45
N PRO A 28 3.10 -6.67 34.24
CA PRO A 28 2.57 -6.61 32.88
C PRO A 28 3.04 -5.29 32.26
N ILE A 29 3.66 -5.37 31.09
CA ILE A 29 3.90 -4.18 30.28
C ILE A 29 2.53 -3.58 29.98
N SER A 30 2.23 -2.41 30.55
CA SER A 30 0.99 -1.71 30.28
C SER A 30 1.10 -1.00 28.93
N ILE A 31 0.47 -1.55 27.90
CA ILE A 31 0.31 -0.90 26.60
C ILE A 31 -1.12 -0.36 26.54
N SER A 32 -1.30 0.90 26.14
CA SER A 32 -2.63 1.46 25.97
C SER A 32 -3.36 0.85 24.78
N TRP A 33 -4.69 0.86 24.83
CA TRP A 33 -5.52 0.51 23.68
C TRP A 33 -5.21 1.36 22.45
N SER A 34 -4.77 2.62 22.63
CA SER A 34 -4.36 3.47 21.52
C SER A 34 -3.10 2.94 20.83
N GLU A 35 -2.10 2.49 21.61
CA GLU A 35 -0.88 1.89 21.07
C GLU A 35 -1.16 0.55 20.42
N ILE A 36 -2.05 -0.27 20.98
CA ILE A 36 -2.51 -1.51 20.34
C ILE A 36 -3.19 -1.21 18.99
N ASN A 37 -4.09 -0.23 18.96
CA ASN A 37 -4.86 0.12 17.75
C ASN A 37 -3.98 0.64 16.60
N LYS A 38 -2.79 1.19 16.86
CA LYS A 38 -1.82 1.57 15.82
C LYS A 38 -1.34 0.39 14.97
N PHE A 39 -1.45 -0.83 15.48
CA PHE A 39 -1.06 -2.03 14.75
C PHE A 39 -2.23 -2.74 14.08
N TRP A 40 -3.46 -2.22 14.20
CA TRP A 40 -4.64 -2.83 13.60
C TRP A 40 -4.71 -2.48 12.12
N ALA A 41 -5.06 -3.48 11.30
CA ALA A 41 -5.14 -3.33 9.85
C ALA A 41 -6.22 -2.32 9.42
N GLN A 42 -7.31 -2.21 10.18
CA GLN A 42 -8.42 -1.26 9.94
C GLN A 42 -8.30 0.01 10.79
N ARG A 43 -7.11 0.36 11.26
CA ARG A 43 -6.91 1.59 12.03
C ARG A 43 -7.25 2.82 11.17
N LYS A 44 -7.70 3.87 11.84
CA LYS A 44 -7.78 5.19 11.22
C LYS A 44 -6.35 5.73 11.05
N LEU A 45 -6.01 6.12 9.82
CA LEU A 45 -4.75 6.81 9.56
C LEU A 45 -4.92 8.32 9.80
N GLU A 46 -3.88 8.94 10.35
CA GLU A 46 -3.81 10.39 10.51
C GLU A 46 -3.51 11.08 9.16
N PRO A 47 -3.81 12.38 9.00
CA PRO A 47 -3.53 13.11 7.76
C PRO A 47 -2.06 13.05 7.32
N SER A 48 -1.12 12.88 8.26
CA SER A 48 0.30 12.69 7.98
C SER A 48 0.60 11.43 7.17
N ALA A 49 -0.28 10.42 7.18
CA ALA A 49 -0.14 9.22 6.36
C ALA A 49 -0.38 9.48 4.87
N TYR A 50 -1.08 10.57 4.54
CA TYR A 50 -1.57 10.89 3.20
C TYR A 50 -0.69 11.90 2.46
N VAL A 51 0.63 11.83 2.64
CA VAL A 51 1.58 12.71 1.97
C VAL A 51 2.40 11.91 0.96
N CYS A 52 2.39 12.34 -0.29
CA CYS A 52 3.18 11.72 -1.34
C CYS A 52 3.67 12.74 -2.35
N GLU A 53 4.63 12.32 -3.16
CA GLU A 53 5.08 13.05 -4.35
C GLU A 53 4.95 12.11 -5.55
N ILE A 54 4.37 12.62 -6.64
CA ILE A 54 4.10 11.85 -7.86
C ILE A 54 4.84 12.53 -9.02
N SER A 55 5.53 11.72 -9.83
CA SER A 55 6.12 12.16 -11.09
C SER A 55 5.92 11.11 -12.18
N VAL A 56 5.71 11.54 -13.42
CA VAL A 56 5.59 10.64 -14.59
C VAL A 56 6.89 10.68 -15.37
N TYR A 57 7.45 9.50 -15.62
CA TYR A 57 8.64 9.32 -16.44
C TYR A 57 8.20 9.17 -17.90
N GLU A 58 8.90 9.87 -18.79
CA GLU A 58 8.71 9.93 -20.25
C GLU A 58 7.68 10.96 -20.77
N ALA A 59 7.94 11.48 -21.97
CA ALA A 59 7.14 12.54 -22.61
C ALA A 59 5.69 12.10 -22.80
N CYS A 60 4.76 13.05 -22.68
CA CYS A 60 3.32 12.85 -22.81
C CYS A 60 2.99 12.00 -24.06
N PRO A 61 2.61 10.72 -23.90
CA PRO A 61 2.31 9.87 -25.04
C PRO A 61 1.07 10.38 -25.78
N ILE A 62 0.94 10.02 -27.06
CA ILE A 62 -0.25 10.34 -27.84
C ILE A 62 -1.40 9.46 -27.33
N PHE A 63 -2.47 10.09 -26.82
CA PHE A 63 -3.68 9.39 -26.42
C PHE A 63 -4.65 9.34 -27.59
N ARG A 64 -5.01 8.13 -28.02
CA ARG A 64 -6.07 7.92 -29.02
C ARG A 64 -7.40 7.61 -28.36
N VAL A 65 -8.50 8.01 -28.97
CA VAL A 65 -9.85 7.69 -28.46
C VAL A 65 -9.99 6.22 -28.07
N GLY A 66 -10.43 5.96 -26.84
CA GLY A 66 -10.65 4.61 -26.28
C GLY A 66 -9.40 3.73 -26.15
N SER A 67 -8.21 4.25 -26.46
CA SER A 67 -6.97 3.46 -26.42
C SER A 67 -6.41 3.34 -25.01
N GLN A 68 -5.72 2.22 -24.76
CA GLN A 68 -4.95 1.99 -23.56
C GLN A 68 -3.49 2.44 -23.78
N THR A 69 -3.01 3.33 -22.91
CA THR A 69 -1.65 3.89 -22.94
C THR A 69 -0.96 3.58 -21.63
N LYS A 70 0.29 3.10 -21.70
CA LYS A 70 1.10 2.81 -20.51
C LYS A 70 1.87 4.06 -20.08
N LEU A 71 1.83 4.36 -18.79
CA LEU A 71 2.62 5.42 -18.16
C LEU A 71 3.48 4.80 -17.05
N VAL A 72 4.74 5.23 -16.95
CA VAL A 72 5.59 4.88 -15.80
C VAL A 72 5.53 6.03 -14.80
N VAL A 73 5.06 5.74 -13.60
CA VAL A 73 4.85 6.71 -12.53
C VAL A 73 5.81 6.39 -11.39
N SER A 74 6.59 7.38 -10.95
CA SER A 74 7.23 7.31 -9.65
C SER A 74 6.33 7.92 -8.59
N VAL A 75 6.17 7.17 -7.51
CA VAL A 75 5.43 7.62 -6.33
C VAL A 75 6.37 7.52 -5.15
N LYS A 76 6.57 8.62 -4.43
CA LYS A 76 7.33 8.67 -3.19
C LYS A 76 6.39 8.79 -2.01
N ASN A 77 6.53 7.91 -1.03
CA ASN A 77 5.83 8.01 0.23
C ASN A 77 6.54 9.02 1.12
N LEU A 78 5.87 10.14 1.41
CA LEU A 78 6.34 11.18 2.31
C LEU A 78 5.57 11.18 3.65
N GLY A 79 4.65 10.24 3.80
CA GLY A 79 3.91 10.02 5.04
C GLY A 79 4.68 9.15 6.03
N ASP A 80 4.02 8.85 7.14
CA ASP A 80 4.55 8.08 8.26
C ASP A 80 4.06 6.62 8.30
N GLU A 81 3.29 6.21 7.30
CA GLU A 81 2.67 4.88 7.23
C GLU A 81 3.22 4.05 6.07
N ILE A 82 3.34 2.73 6.28
CA ILE A 82 3.63 1.79 5.20
C ILE A 82 2.37 1.63 4.35
N TRP A 83 2.51 1.77 3.03
CA TRP A 83 1.43 1.46 2.09
C TRP A 83 1.59 0.00 1.66
N PRO A 84 0.69 -0.89 2.09
CA PRO A 84 0.87 -2.30 1.80
C PRO A 84 0.47 -2.62 0.36
N TYR A 85 1.21 -3.52 -0.29
CA TYR A 85 0.88 -3.97 -1.65
C TYR A 85 -0.32 -4.91 -1.67
N GLY A 86 -0.86 -5.18 -2.86
CA GLY A 86 -1.92 -6.17 -3.04
C GLY A 86 -3.26 -5.75 -2.41
N ASN A 87 -3.87 -6.67 -1.64
CA ASN A 87 -5.22 -6.53 -1.06
C ASN A 87 -5.19 -6.43 0.47
N TRP A 88 -4.07 -5.96 1.03
CA TRP A 88 -3.90 -5.75 2.47
C TRP A 88 -4.44 -4.39 2.90
N TYR A 89 -4.75 -4.25 4.20
CA TYR A 89 -5.23 -3.01 4.78
C TYR A 89 -4.10 -2.26 5.50
N PRO A 90 -4.03 -0.92 5.41
CA PRO A 90 -4.93 -0.04 4.65
C PRO A 90 -4.78 -0.23 3.13
N ALA A 91 -5.90 -0.23 2.39
CA ALA A 91 -5.89 -0.50 0.95
C ALA A 91 -5.46 0.76 0.19
N ILE A 92 -4.15 0.96 0.04
CA ILE A 92 -3.55 2.11 -0.63
C ILE A 92 -3.17 1.72 -2.07
N LYS A 93 -3.68 2.47 -3.05
CA LYS A 93 -3.54 2.17 -4.49
C LYS A 93 -3.11 3.42 -5.25
N LEU A 94 -2.45 3.24 -6.39
CA LEU A 94 -2.23 4.30 -7.37
C LEU A 94 -3.40 4.32 -8.34
N GLY A 95 -4.01 5.48 -8.56
CA GLY A 95 -5.13 5.61 -9.48
C GLY A 95 -5.04 6.85 -10.36
N TYR A 96 -5.95 6.91 -11.32
CA TYR A 96 -6.14 8.09 -12.17
C TYR A 96 -7.60 8.40 -12.41
N ARG A 97 -7.87 9.66 -12.76
CA ARG A 97 -9.19 10.19 -13.14
C ARG A 97 -9.05 11.07 -14.38
N TRP A 98 -10.08 11.06 -15.21
CA TRP A 98 -10.18 11.95 -16.37
C TRP A 98 -11.25 13.02 -16.14
N TYR A 99 -10.94 14.26 -16.49
CA TYR A 99 -11.87 15.39 -16.45
C TYR A 99 -11.92 16.14 -17.78
N THR A 100 -13.08 16.69 -18.13
CA THR A 100 -13.27 17.60 -19.26
C THR A 100 -12.81 19.03 -18.90
N GLN A 101 -12.01 19.68 -19.78
CA GLN A 101 -11.48 21.06 -19.71
C GLN A 101 -10.82 21.46 -18.35
N GLU A 102 -10.01 22.53 -18.34
CA GLU A 102 -9.40 23.11 -17.13
C GLU A 102 -10.47 23.57 -16.13
N ASN A 103 -10.93 22.64 -15.27
CA ASN A 103 -11.65 22.81 -13.98
C ASN A 103 -12.70 21.72 -13.68
N SER A 104 -12.44 20.47 -14.08
CA SER A 104 -13.00 19.32 -13.33
C SER A 104 -14.52 19.20 -13.32
N ALA A 105 -15.22 19.59 -14.39
CA ALA A 105 -16.69 19.64 -14.34
C ALA A 105 -17.33 18.24 -14.29
N THR A 106 -16.69 17.21 -14.87
CA THR A 106 -17.25 15.85 -14.90
C THR A 106 -16.14 14.80 -14.95
N GLU A 107 -16.14 13.88 -13.98
CA GLU A 107 -15.31 12.67 -14.03
C GLU A 107 -15.88 11.73 -15.11
N VAL A 108 -15.05 11.35 -16.08
CA VAL A 108 -15.47 10.49 -17.21
C VAL A 108 -14.88 9.07 -17.13
N GLY A 109 -14.04 8.81 -16.12
CA GLY A 109 -13.46 7.48 -15.87
C GLY A 109 -12.48 7.48 -14.70
N PHE A 110 -12.36 6.32 -14.05
CA PHE A 110 -11.47 6.06 -12.93
C PHE A 110 -10.92 4.63 -12.99
N PHE A 111 -9.66 4.45 -12.59
CA PHE A 111 -9.06 3.15 -12.33
C PHE A 111 -8.02 3.29 -11.22
N ALA A 112 -7.88 2.23 -10.40
CA ALA A 112 -6.81 2.12 -9.41
C ALA A 112 -6.19 0.72 -9.41
N SER A 113 -4.87 0.67 -9.29
CA SER A 113 -4.07 -0.55 -9.17
C SER A 113 -3.27 -0.56 -7.88
N SER A 114 -3.17 -1.74 -7.26
CA SER A 114 -2.24 -1.95 -6.15
C SER A 114 -0.79 -1.74 -6.61
N PHE A 115 0.06 -1.27 -5.70
CA PHE A 115 1.50 -1.16 -5.94
C PHE A 115 2.14 -2.54 -6.15
N THR A 116 3.29 -2.56 -6.83
CA THR A 116 4.12 -3.75 -7.07
C THR A 116 4.81 -4.29 -5.82
N CYS A 117 5.02 -3.45 -4.81
CA CYS A 117 5.62 -3.78 -3.52
C CYS A 117 5.14 -2.82 -2.43
N ASP A 118 5.43 -3.15 -1.17
CA ASP A 118 5.17 -2.24 -0.05
C ASP A 118 5.96 -0.95 -0.24
N VAL A 119 5.29 0.20 -0.03
CA VAL A 119 5.93 1.51 -0.12
C VAL A 119 6.14 2.04 1.29
N HIS A 120 7.35 1.89 1.80
CA HIS A 120 7.73 2.36 3.12
C HIS A 120 7.85 3.91 3.16
N PRO A 121 7.69 4.53 4.34
CA PRO A 121 7.99 5.94 4.53
C PRO A 121 9.36 6.36 3.96
N ASN A 122 9.40 7.49 3.28
CA ASN A 122 10.56 8.07 2.61
C ASN A 122 11.17 7.23 1.47
N THR A 123 10.45 6.23 0.97
CA THR A 123 10.87 5.43 -0.20
C THR A 123 10.03 5.75 -1.43
N SER A 124 10.57 5.40 -2.60
CA SER A 124 9.90 5.54 -3.88
C SER A 124 9.66 4.18 -4.53
N VAL A 125 8.55 4.08 -5.25
CA VAL A 125 8.21 2.95 -6.12
C VAL A 125 8.03 3.46 -7.56
N LEU A 126 8.43 2.64 -8.53
CA LEU A 126 8.07 2.82 -9.94
C LEU A 126 6.93 1.87 -10.27
N GLN A 127 5.84 2.42 -10.80
CA GLN A 127 4.64 1.70 -11.16
C GLN A 127 4.28 2.01 -12.62
N GLU A 128 4.23 0.98 -13.45
CA GLU A 128 3.56 1.10 -14.75
C GLU A 128 2.04 1.07 -14.53
N ILE A 129 1.32 2.08 -15.02
CA ILE A 129 -0.14 2.10 -15.04
C ILE A 129 -0.65 2.07 -16.48
N SER A 130 -1.79 1.42 -16.68
CA SER A 130 -2.50 1.40 -17.95
C SER A 130 -3.66 2.39 -17.92
N VAL A 131 -3.51 3.50 -18.62
CA VAL A 131 -4.51 4.56 -18.71
C VAL A 131 -5.37 4.34 -19.95
N VAL A 132 -6.69 4.21 -19.75
CA VAL A 132 -7.67 4.12 -20.84
C VAL A 132 -8.14 5.53 -21.16
N SER A 133 -8.03 5.93 -22.42
CA SER A 133 -8.41 7.26 -22.90
C SER A 133 -9.92 7.40 -23.01
N PRO A 134 -10.48 8.62 -22.84
CA PRO A 134 -11.87 8.91 -23.21
C PRO A 134 -12.21 8.48 -24.65
N ASN A 135 -13.48 8.19 -24.92
CA ASN A 135 -13.97 7.71 -26.23
C ASN A 135 -14.28 8.84 -27.23
N MET A 136 -13.97 10.09 -26.88
CA MET A 136 -14.20 11.26 -27.73
C MET A 136 -12.92 12.08 -27.82
N VAL A 137 -12.70 12.68 -28.98
CA VAL A 137 -11.59 13.60 -29.19
C VAL A 137 -11.77 14.88 -28.37
N GLY A 138 -10.67 15.49 -27.94
CA GLY A 138 -10.70 16.76 -27.24
C GLY A 138 -9.59 16.91 -26.20
N THR A 139 -9.62 18.04 -25.51
CA THR A 139 -8.68 18.35 -24.43
C THR A 139 -9.25 17.90 -23.09
N TYR A 140 -8.47 17.09 -22.37
CA TYR A 140 -8.81 16.52 -21.09
C TYR A 140 -7.71 16.79 -20.06
N THR A 141 -8.10 16.78 -18.78
CA THR A 141 -7.14 16.73 -17.67
C THR A 141 -7.05 15.30 -17.16
N LEU A 142 -5.87 14.69 -17.23
CA LEU A 142 -5.54 13.45 -16.55
C LEU A 142 -5.01 13.80 -15.16
N VAL A 143 -5.62 13.23 -14.12
CA VAL A 143 -5.24 13.43 -12.73
C VAL A 143 -4.78 12.08 -12.17
N ILE A 144 -3.52 11.99 -11.77
CA ILE A 144 -2.94 10.78 -11.15
C ILE A 144 -2.75 11.08 -9.67
N ASP A 145 -3.25 10.20 -8.79
CA ASP A 145 -3.19 10.40 -7.34
C ASP A 145 -3.16 9.04 -6.61
N VAL A 146 -2.78 9.07 -5.34
CA VAL A 146 -2.86 7.91 -4.44
C VAL A 146 -4.23 7.87 -3.78
N LEU A 147 -4.84 6.68 -3.74
CA LEU A 147 -6.16 6.42 -3.20
C LEU A 147 -6.04 5.49 -1.99
N HIS A 148 -6.61 5.89 -0.85
CA HIS A 148 -7.04 4.97 0.20
C HIS A 148 -8.46 4.50 -0.13
N GLU A 149 -8.58 3.26 -0.60
CA GLU A 149 -9.84 2.71 -1.11
C GLU A 149 -10.94 2.71 -0.04
N GLY A 150 -12.11 3.21 -0.41
CA GLY A 150 -13.25 3.36 0.49
C GLY A 150 -13.12 4.50 1.51
N VAL A 151 -12.01 5.25 1.49
CA VAL A 151 -11.74 6.33 2.47
C VAL A 151 -11.59 7.67 1.77
N ALA A 152 -10.48 7.89 1.04
CA ALA A 152 -10.16 9.17 0.42
C ALA A 152 -9.04 9.06 -0.59
N TRP A 153 -9.02 9.98 -1.54
CA TRP A 153 -7.80 10.33 -2.27
C TRP A 153 -6.85 11.11 -1.36
N PHE A 154 -5.54 10.97 -1.58
CA PHE A 154 -4.54 11.68 -0.79
C PHE A 154 -4.59 13.19 -1.05
N GLY A 155 -5.01 13.60 -2.26
CA GLY A 155 -5.06 15.02 -2.63
C GLY A 155 -3.68 15.58 -2.96
N MET A 156 -2.73 14.71 -3.29
CA MET A 156 -1.34 15.04 -3.65
C MET A 156 -1.10 14.76 -5.14
N ALA A 157 -2.12 15.06 -5.95
CA ALA A 157 -2.21 14.61 -7.33
C ALA A 157 -1.23 15.32 -8.27
N SER A 158 -0.84 14.63 -9.34
CA SER A 158 -0.26 15.25 -10.54
C SER A 158 -1.33 15.46 -11.60
N TYR A 159 -1.27 16.62 -12.27
CA TYR A 159 -2.23 17.04 -13.29
C TYR A 159 -1.53 17.17 -14.65
N PHE A 160 -2.15 16.61 -15.69
CA PHE A 160 -1.64 16.67 -17.05
C PHE A 160 -2.74 17.14 -18.00
N GLN A 161 -2.47 18.19 -18.77
CA GLN A 161 -3.28 18.52 -19.94
C GLN A 161 -2.94 17.53 -21.05
N VAL A 162 -3.96 16.86 -21.58
CA VAL A 162 -3.81 15.83 -22.59
C VAL A 162 -4.80 16.09 -23.73
N GLU A 163 -4.28 16.06 -24.95
CA GLU A 163 -5.09 16.02 -26.16
C GLU A 163 -5.37 14.56 -26.54
N VAL A 164 -6.65 14.21 -26.65
CA VAL A 164 -7.11 12.90 -27.13
C VAL A 164 -7.53 13.05 -28.59
N ILE A 165 -6.91 12.26 -29.47
CA ILE A 165 -7.09 12.31 -30.93
C ILE A 165 -7.63 11.02 -31.56
#